data_AF-A0A9D8NJG8-F1
#
_entry.id   AF-A0A9D8NJG8-F1
#
_cell.length_a   1.000
_cell.length_b   1.000
_cell.length_c   1.000
_cell.angle_alpha   90.00
_cell.angle_beta   90.00
_cell.angle_gamma   90.00
#
_symmetry.space_group_name_H-M   'P 1'
#
loop_
_entity.id
_entity.type
_entity.pdbx_description
1 polymer ?
#
loop_
_entity_poly.entity_id
_entity_poly.type
_entity_poly.pdbx_seq_one_letter_code
_entity_poly.pdbx_strand_id
1 'polypeptide(L)'
;MAKEIKFSLVYRDMWQSSGKYQPRADQLVRVAPAIIDMGCFDRVETNGGAFEQVNLLYGENPNRSVRVWTAPFHKAGIQTHMLERGLNALRMNPVPADVRELMFKVKKAQGTDIARSFCGLNDHRNLKLSVEYAKKAGMISQAALSITHSPVHTVEYYMDVVRHLVDYGADEICLKDMAGVGRPSVLGELVKEIKTKYPHIKVQYHGHTGPGFSTASMLEVARAGADYLDVAVEPLSWGKVHPDVITIQQMLRADGFLVKDINMDAYMQVRALTQEFIDDFLGYWINPSNARMTSLLVGCGLPGGMMGSMMADLQGFKAAINAAEKASGKPESSIDTLMVRLFSEVEYVWPRLGYPPLVTPFSQYVKNTALMNLFAMAQGKPRFSTIDKDTWGMILGKMGKLPGPLAPEIIELAREKGFEFYTGNPQDEYPDELPKFREMMKQEGWDFGEDDEELFEMAMHERQYRDYRSGIAKERFEHDLEELKAKAGAPITVKRPVVEMPAFDIDKYMEKYPKAIPLQAPAKGKLLWQIDVEDTSAAPVAGTRVEAGAPCGYVQTWYGMEEIISAAPGRIVAVTAPQGKDVVKGEIVAFAE
;
A
#
# COMPACT_ATOMS: atom_id res chain seq x y z
N MET A 1 -41.50 -5.66 6.70
CA MET A 1 -40.73 -6.63 5.87
C MET A 1 -39.27 -6.46 6.23
N ALA A 2 -38.51 -7.55 6.33
CA ALA A 2 -37.07 -7.48 6.59
C ALA A 2 -36.39 -6.71 5.44
N LYS A 3 -35.43 -5.84 5.77
CA LYS A 3 -34.75 -5.00 4.79
C LYS A 3 -33.68 -5.82 4.06
N GLU A 4 -33.59 -5.67 2.74
CA GLU A 4 -32.51 -6.26 1.94
C GLU A 4 -31.24 -5.39 2.03
N ILE A 5 -30.08 -6.02 2.20
CA ILE A 5 -28.76 -5.42 2.03
C ILE A 5 -28.06 -6.12 0.86
N LYS A 6 -27.50 -5.33 -0.06
CA LYS A 6 -26.83 -5.84 -1.26
C LYS A 6 -25.32 -5.81 -1.11
N PHE A 7 -24.63 -6.77 -1.73
CA PHE A 7 -23.18 -6.85 -1.67
C PHE A 7 -22.51 -6.35 -2.96
N SER A 8 -21.38 -5.66 -2.76
CA SER A 8 -20.49 -5.20 -3.81
C SER A 8 -19.11 -5.82 -3.61
N LEU A 9 -18.65 -6.67 -4.52
CA LEU A 9 -17.30 -7.25 -4.43
C LEU A 9 -16.26 -6.21 -4.87
N VAL A 10 -15.34 -5.83 -3.99
CA VAL A 10 -14.28 -4.85 -4.32
C VAL A 10 -13.03 -5.50 -4.91
N TYR A 11 -13.18 -6.30 -5.98
CA TYR A 11 -12.09 -7.12 -6.51
C TYR A 11 -10.88 -6.27 -6.95
N ARG A 12 -11.11 -5.10 -7.55
CA ARG A 12 -10.03 -4.14 -7.89
C ARG A 12 -9.27 -3.68 -6.63
N ASP A 13 -9.98 -3.24 -5.59
CA ASP A 13 -9.35 -2.75 -4.36
C ASP A 13 -8.72 -3.86 -3.50
N MET A 14 -9.17 -5.12 -3.63
CA MET A 14 -8.55 -6.28 -3.00
C MET A 14 -7.07 -6.42 -3.40
N TRP A 15 -6.77 -6.27 -4.70
CA TRP A 15 -5.42 -6.34 -5.21
C TRP A 15 -4.62 -5.08 -4.90
N GLN A 16 -5.20 -3.89 -5.10
CA GLN A 16 -4.53 -2.62 -4.84
C GLN A 16 -4.15 -2.43 -3.36
N SER A 17 -4.94 -3.01 -2.44
CA SER A 17 -4.65 -2.96 -0.99
C SER A 17 -3.59 -3.97 -0.58
N SER A 18 -3.46 -5.07 -1.33
CA SER A 18 -2.57 -6.18 -1.01
C SER A 18 -1.17 -6.01 -1.63
N GLY A 19 -1.06 -5.44 -2.83
CA GLY A 19 0.20 -5.33 -3.56
C GLY A 19 0.20 -4.24 -4.64
N LYS A 20 1.30 -4.18 -5.40
CA LYS A 20 1.50 -3.20 -6.48
C LYS A 20 0.67 -3.51 -7.74
N TYR A 21 0.48 -4.80 -8.00
CA TYR A 21 0.04 -5.38 -9.25
C TYR A 21 -1.28 -6.14 -9.03
N GLN A 22 -2.02 -6.42 -10.10
CA GLN A 22 -3.37 -7.03 -10.09
C GLN A 22 -3.50 -8.07 -11.23
N PRO A 23 -4.54 -8.92 -11.27
CA PRO A 23 -4.63 -9.97 -12.29
C PRO A 23 -4.67 -9.39 -13.70
N ARG A 24 -3.99 -10.05 -14.62
CA ARG A 24 -4.03 -9.75 -16.06
C ARG A 24 -5.42 -10.03 -16.62
N ALA A 25 -5.69 -9.52 -17.82
CA ALA A 25 -6.98 -9.70 -18.49
C ALA A 25 -7.41 -11.18 -18.62
N ASP A 26 -6.47 -12.09 -18.88
CA ASP A 26 -6.74 -13.53 -18.97
C ASP A 26 -7.13 -14.13 -17.61
N GLN A 27 -6.45 -13.73 -16.52
CA GLN A 27 -6.76 -14.16 -15.16
C GLN A 27 -8.12 -13.60 -14.69
N LEU A 28 -8.41 -12.33 -15.00
CA LEU A 28 -9.71 -11.71 -14.72
C LEU A 28 -10.84 -12.48 -15.42
N VAL A 29 -10.73 -12.72 -16.73
CA VAL A 29 -11.75 -13.49 -17.47
C VAL A 29 -11.92 -14.90 -16.90
N ARG A 30 -10.85 -15.54 -16.41
CA ARG A 30 -10.92 -16.87 -15.77
C ARG A 30 -11.70 -16.90 -14.46
N VAL A 31 -11.62 -15.85 -13.63
CA VAL A 31 -12.28 -15.81 -12.31
C VAL A 31 -13.71 -15.26 -12.36
N ALA A 32 -14.06 -14.46 -13.39
CA ALA A 32 -15.39 -13.87 -13.55
C ALA A 32 -16.55 -14.88 -13.43
N PRO A 33 -16.55 -16.05 -14.10
CA PRO A 33 -17.63 -17.01 -13.99
C PRO A 33 -17.85 -17.48 -12.55
N ALA A 34 -16.78 -17.77 -11.81
CA ALA A 34 -16.88 -18.20 -10.41
C ALA A 34 -17.44 -17.08 -9.51
N ILE A 35 -17.07 -15.81 -9.75
CA ILE A 35 -17.65 -14.67 -9.02
C ILE A 35 -19.16 -14.52 -9.31
N ILE A 36 -19.58 -14.74 -10.56
CA ILE A 36 -21.00 -14.71 -10.94
C ILE A 36 -21.75 -15.87 -10.26
N ASP A 37 -21.18 -17.08 -10.32
CA ASP A 37 -21.77 -18.30 -9.77
C ASP A 37 -21.85 -18.30 -8.23
N MET A 38 -21.10 -17.44 -7.54
CA MET A 38 -21.29 -17.18 -6.11
C MET A 38 -22.71 -16.69 -5.79
N GLY A 39 -23.37 -16.01 -6.74
CA GLY A 39 -24.78 -15.64 -6.67
C GLY A 39 -25.14 -14.52 -5.69
N CYS A 40 -24.17 -14.01 -4.91
CA CYS A 40 -24.43 -13.07 -3.82
C CYS A 40 -24.16 -11.60 -4.15
N PHE A 41 -23.55 -11.28 -5.29
CA PHE A 41 -23.13 -9.92 -5.63
C PHE A 41 -24.12 -9.22 -6.55
N ASP A 42 -24.44 -7.97 -6.23
CA ASP A 42 -25.17 -7.04 -7.11
C ASP A 42 -24.22 -6.11 -7.87
N ARG A 43 -22.99 -5.97 -7.36
CA ARG A 43 -21.97 -5.07 -7.87
C ARG A 43 -20.59 -5.72 -7.82
N VAL A 44 -19.74 -5.37 -8.78
CA VAL A 44 -18.31 -5.69 -8.75
C VAL A 44 -17.50 -4.44 -9.10
N GLU A 45 -16.52 -4.12 -8.26
CA GLU A 45 -15.54 -3.08 -8.56
C GLU A 45 -14.51 -3.63 -9.54
N THR A 46 -14.43 -3.04 -10.73
CA THR A 46 -13.67 -3.61 -11.84
C THR A 46 -12.46 -2.77 -12.23
N ASN A 47 -12.56 -1.44 -12.22
CA ASN A 47 -11.55 -0.55 -12.79
C ASN A 47 -11.40 0.77 -12.01
N GLY A 48 -10.66 1.73 -12.56
CA GLY A 48 -10.26 2.94 -11.84
C GLY A 48 -9.27 2.68 -10.72
N GLY A 49 -9.11 3.65 -9.81
CA GLY A 49 -8.07 3.60 -8.79
C GLY A 49 -6.69 3.64 -9.44
N ALA A 50 -5.92 2.56 -9.34
CA ALA A 50 -4.66 2.38 -10.03
C ALA A 50 -4.74 1.42 -11.23
N PHE A 51 -5.93 0.86 -11.54
CA PHE A 51 -6.09 -0.26 -12.47
C PHE A 51 -5.48 0.01 -13.85
N GLU A 52 -5.80 1.14 -14.47
CA GLU A 52 -5.36 1.52 -15.81
C GLU A 52 -3.84 1.73 -15.82
N GLN A 53 -3.33 2.50 -14.86
CA GLN A 53 -1.90 2.75 -14.71
C GLN A 53 -1.12 1.45 -14.50
N VAL A 54 -1.64 0.50 -13.72
CA VAL A 54 -1.00 -0.79 -13.46
C VAL A 54 -0.95 -1.66 -14.71
N ASN A 55 -2.00 -1.66 -15.55
CA ASN A 55 -1.96 -2.33 -16.85
C ASN A 55 -0.86 -1.75 -17.75
N LEU A 56 -0.76 -0.42 -17.83
CA LEU A 56 0.31 0.21 -18.60
C LEU A 56 1.71 -0.13 -18.06
N LEU A 57 1.85 -0.28 -16.74
CA LEU A 57 3.11 -0.74 -16.12
C LEU A 57 3.44 -2.21 -16.43
N TYR A 58 2.46 -3.06 -16.72
CA TYR A 58 2.71 -4.39 -17.29
C TYR A 58 3.25 -4.36 -18.72
N GLY A 59 3.03 -3.25 -19.42
CA GLY A 59 3.06 -3.24 -20.88
C GLY A 59 1.81 -3.88 -21.49
N GLU A 60 0.67 -3.81 -20.80
CA GLU A 60 -0.63 -4.24 -21.32
C GLU A 60 -1.55 -3.04 -21.59
N ASN A 61 -2.46 -3.22 -22.55
CA ASN A 61 -3.45 -2.20 -22.86
C ASN A 61 -4.62 -2.28 -21.84
N PRO A 62 -4.84 -1.24 -21.02
CA PRO A 62 -5.92 -1.22 -20.03
C PRO A 62 -7.32 -1.33 -20.65
N ASN A 63 -7.54 -0.76 -21.84
CA ASN A 63 -8.86 -0.71 -22.47
C ASN A 63 -9.40 -2.10 -22.76
N ARG A 64 -8.54 -2.99 -23.30
CA ARG A 64 -8.87 -4.40 -23.50
C ARG A 64 -9.23 -5.06 -22.18
N SER A 65 -8.42 -4.85 -21.13
CA SER A 65 -8.63 -5.44 -19.81
C SER A 65 -9.97 -5.03 -19.21
N VAL A 66 -10.36 -3.75 -19.29
CA VAL A 66 -11.67 -3.30 -18.78
C VAL A 66 -12.80 -3.96 -19.55
N ARG A 67 -12.79 -3.91 -20.90
CA ARG A 67 -13.88 -4.48 -21.73
C ARG A 67 -14.13 -5.96 -21.46
N VAL A 68 -13.07 -6.77 -21.43
CA VAL A 68 -13.24 -8.21 -21.20
C VAL A 68 -13.60 -8.55 -19.76
N TRP A 69 -13.23 -7.69 -18.81
CA TRP A 69 -13.51 -7.89 -17.40
C TRP A 69 -14.95 -7.50 -17.03
N THR A 70 -15.49 -6.43 -17.61
CA THR A 70 -16.86 -5.96 -17.36
C THR A 70 -17.93 -6.78 -18.09
N ALA A 71 -17.65 -7.24 -19.31
CA ALA A 71 -18.59 -7.96 -20.17
C ALA A 71 -19.32 -9.16 -19.50
N PRO A 72 -18.64 -10.09 -18.79
CA PRO A 72 -19.33 -11.22 -18.16
C PRO A 72 -20.31 -10.79 -17.06
N PHE A 73 -19.97 -9.76 -16.27
CA PHE A 73 -20.85 -9.24 -15.23
C PHE A 73 -22.10 -8.58 -15.82
N HIS A 74 -21.93 -7.79 -16.89
CA HIS A 74 -23.05 -7.18 -17.60
C HIS A 74 -24.00 -8.23 -18.18
N LYS A 75 -23.44 -9.28 -18.78
CA LYS A 75 -24.24 -10.40 -19.30
C LYS A 75 -25.04 -11.10 -18.19
N ALA A 76 -24.51 -11.13 -16.96
CA ALA A 76 -25.17 -11.68 -15.78
C ALA A 76 -26.11 -10.67 -15.06
N GLY A 77 -26.20 -9.42 -15.54
CA GLY A 77 -27.01 -8.38 -14.90
C GLY A 77 -26.39 -7.79 -13.62
N ILE A 78 -25.09 -8.01 -13.38
CA ILE A 78 -24.33 -7.46 -12.26
C ILE A 78 -23.74 -6.13 -12.69
N GLN A 79 -23.96 -5.07 -11.89
CA GLN A 79 -23.44 -3.74 -12.22
C GLN A 79 -21.94 -3.67 -11.94
N THR A 80 -21.18 -2.99 -12.80
CA THR A 80 -19.76 -2.76 -12.54
C THR A 80 -19.49 -1.32 -12.13
N HIS A 81 -18.47 -1.11 -11.29
CA HIS A 81 -18.11 0.23 -10.86
C HIS A 81 -16.61 0.50 -10.85
N MET A 82 -16.28 1.78 -11.04
CA MET A 82 -14.92 2.32 -10.98
C MET A 82 -14.75 3.27 -9.81
N LEU A 83 -13.50 3.45 -9.37
CA LEU A 83 -13.12 4.52 -8.44
C LEU A 83 -12.33 5.62 -9.16
N GLU A 84 -12.76 6.87 -9.04
CA GLU A 84 -12.03 8.02 -9.60
C GLU A 84 -11.95 9.21 -8.62
N ARG A 85 -10.97 10.09 -8.84
CA ARG A 85 -10.51 11.11 -7.90
C ARG A 85 -10.91 12.55 -8.24
N GLY A 86 -12.15 12.80 -8.64
CA GLY A 86 -12.64 14.16 -8.88
C GLY A 86 -11.70 14.92 -9.83
N LEU A 87 -11.11 16.01 -9.32
CA LEU A 87 -10.13 16.83 -10.02
C LEU A 87 -8.96 16.04 -10.66
N ASN A 88 -8.53 14.94 -10.04
CA ASN A 88 -7.35 14.18 -10.47
C ASN A 88 -7.69 12.93 -11.30
N ALA A 89 -8.99 12.62 -11.48
CA ALA A 89 -9.47 11.45 -12.21
C ALA A 89 -8.71 10.15 -11.85
N LEU A 90 -7.95 9.57 -12.79
CA LEU A 90 -7.20 8.31 -12.60
C LEU A 90 -5.68 8.50 -12.46
N ARG A 91 -5.22 9.71 -12.09
CA ARG A 91 -3.80 9.99 -11.83
C ARG A 91 -3.59 10.74 -10.51
N MET A 92 -2.34 11.07 -10.20
CA MET A 92 -1.98 11.71 -8.92
C MET A 92 -2.09 13.24 -8.96
N ASN A 93 -2.21 13.83 -10.15
CA ASN A 93 -2.23 15.27 -10.38
C ASN A 93 -3.55 15.68 -11.06
N PRO A 94 -3.97 16.95 -10.93
CA PRO A 94 -5.17 17.46 -11.59
C PRO A 94 -5.22 17.19 -13.11
N VAL A 95 -6.44 17.05 -13.63
CA VAL A 95 -6.73 16.70 -15.02
C VAL A 95 -7.62 17.79 -15.64
N PRO A 96 -7.30 18.25 -16.87
CA PRO A 96 -8.17 19.13 -17.66
C PRO A 96 -9.60 18.62 -17.78
N ALA A 97 -10.57 19.53 -17.87
CA ALA A 97 -11.99 19.19 -17.86
C ALA A 97 -12.39 18.32 -19.06
N ASP A 98 -11.88 18.64 -20.26
CA ASP A 98 -12.12 17.86 -21.49
C ASP A 98 -11.61 16.41 -21.43
N VAL A 99 -10.44 16.17 -20.83
CA VAL A 99 -9.90 14.82 -20.62
C VAL A 99 -10.73 14.06 -19.58
N ARG A 100 -11.20 14.73 -18.53
CA ARG A 100 -12.12 14.13 -17.54
C ARG A 100 -13.45 13.73 -18.17
N GLU A 101 -14.01 14.58 -19.02
CA GLU A 101 -15.25 14.27 -19.73
C GLU A 101 -15.07 13.05 -20.66
N LEU A 102 -13.97 13.00 -21.40
CA LEU A 102 -13.64 11.85 -22.24
C LEU A 102 -13.53 10.56 -21.42
N MET A 103 -12.91 10.60 -20.23
CA MET A 103 -12.82 9.44 -19.34
C MET A 103 -14.19 8.80 -19.09
N PHE A 104 -15.20 9.57 -18.68
CA PHE A 104 -16.52 9.01 -18.37
C PHE A 104 -17.18 8.41 -19.61
N LYS A 105 -17.04 9.05 -20.78
CA LYS A 105 -17.53 8.51 -22.07
C LYS A 105 -16.88 7.15 -22.37
N VAL A 106 -15.55 7.07 -22.30
CA VAL A 106 -14.79 5.84 -22.54
C VAL A 106 -15.18 4.75 -21.55
N LYS A 107 -15.20 5.07 -20.25
CA LYS A 107 -15.50 4.08 -19.20
C LYS A 107 -16.92 3.54 -19.32
N LYS A 108 -17.90 4.36 -19.73
CA LYS A 108 -19.23 3.85 -20.05
C LYS A 108 -19.21 2.91 -21.25
N ALA A 109 -18.52 3.28 -22.33
CA ALA A 109 -18.43 2.46 -23.54
C ALA A 109 -17.77 1.10 -23.27
N GLN A 110 -16.79 1.06 -22.36
CA GLN A 110 -16.15 -0.16 -21.84
C GLN A 110 -17.06 -1.02 -20.96
N GLY A 111 -18.28 -0.55 -20.68
CA GLY A 111 -19.23 -1.25 -19.81
C GLY A 111 -18.95 -1.00 -18.33
N THR A 112 -18.58 0.20 -17.91
CA THR A 112 -18.66 0.60 -16.50
C THR A 112 -20.01 1.26 -16.24
N ASP A 113 -20.75 0.83 -15.21
CA ASP A 113 -22.08 1.39 -14.91
C ASP A 113 -22.03 2.56 -13.93
N ILE A 114 -21.18 2.47 -12.90
CA ILE A 114 -21.18 3.39 -11.77
C ILE A 114 -19.82 4.06 -11.67
N ALA A 115 -19.84 5.39 -11.64
CA ALA A 115 -18.67 6.20 -11.32
C ALA A 115 -18.68 6.53 -9.82
N ARG A 116 -17.80 5.88 -9.05
CA ARG A 116 -17.55 6.27 -7.66
C ARG A 116 -16.51 7.38 -7.62
N SER A 117 -16.96 8.59 -7.36
CA SER A 117 -16.16 9.82 -7.45
C SER A 117 -15.86 10.37 -6.06
N PHE A 118 -14.58 10.51 -5.68
CA PHE A 118 -14.20 11.11 -4.40
C PHE A 118 -13.24 12.30 -4.57
N CYS A 119 -13.33 13.26 -3.64
CA CYS A 119 -12.31 14.28 -3.44
C CYS A 119 -11.63 14.02 -2.09
N GLY A 120 -10.30 13.93 -2.07
CA GLY A 120 -9.58 13.63 -0.83
C GLY A 120 -9.68 14.74 0.23
N LEU A 121 -10.08 15.96 -0.13
CA LEU A 121 -10.40 17.05 0.82
C LEU A 121 -11.89 17.16 1.14
N ASN A 122 -12.74 16.33 0.51
CA ASN A 122 -14.20 16.51 0.50
C ASN A 122 -14.66 17.89 0.01
N ASP A 123 -13.85 18.59 -0.79
CA ASP A 123 -14.27 19.81 -1.47
C ASP A 123 -15.25 19.44 -2.59
N HIS A 124 -16.54 19.66 -2.35
CA HIS A 124 -17.61 19.33 -3.28
C HIS A 124 -17.43 19.97 -4.67
N ARG A 125 -16.72 21.10 -4.78
CA ARG A 125 -16.45 21.75 -6.08
C ARG A 125 -15.63 20.85 -7.02
N ASN A 126 -14.69 20.08 -6.46
CA ASN A 126 -13.89 19.12 -7.23
C ASN A 126 -14.73 17.93 -7.75
N LEU A 127 -15.87 17.65 -7.13
CA LEU A 127 -16.77 16.56 -7.48
C LEU A 127 -17.86 16.96 -8.47
N LYS A 128 -18.15 18.25 -8.62
CA LYS A 128 -19.23 18.75 -9.48
C LYS A 128 -19.15 18.18 -10.91
N LEU A 129 -18.02 18.37 -11.58
CA LEU A 129 -17.84 17.87 -12.95
C LEU A 129 -17.88 16.35 -13.04
N SER A 130 -17.42 15.62 -12.02
CA SER A 130 -17.55 14.16 -12.00
C SER A 130 -19.01 13.72 -11.95
N VAL A 131 -19.85 14.42 -11.18
CA VAL A 131 -21.29 14.16 -11.15
C VAL A 131 -21.92 14.44 -12.51
N GLU A 132 -21.67 15.62 -13.06
CA GLU A 132 -22.26 16.05 -14.33
C GLU A 132 -21.82 15.17 -15.51
N TYR A 133 -20.53 14.84 -15.61
CA TYR A 133 -19.98 14.04 -16.71
C TYR A 133 -20.34 12.56 -16.62
N ALA A 134 -20.38 11.97 -15.42
CA ALA A 134 -20.87 10.60 -15.26
C ALA A 134 -22.31 10.46 -15.77
N LYS A 135 -23.19 11.40 -15.39
CA LYS A 135 -24.59 11.42 -15.87
C LYS A 135 -24.67 11.66 -17.37
N LYS A 136 -23.89 12.62 -17.90
CA LYS A 136 -23.82 12.91 -19.34
C LYS A 136 -23.40 11.69 -20.14
N ALA A 137 -22.48 10.88 -19.61
CA ALA A 137 -22.06 9.62 -20.22
C ALA A 137 -23.10 8.49 -20.08
N GLY A 138 -24.14 8.63 -19.26
CA GLY A 138 -25.12 7.58 -18.99
C GLY A 138 -24.68 6.58 -17.92
N MET A 139 -23.79 7.00 -17.02
CA MET A 139 -23.39 6.28 -15.81
C MET A 139 -24.23 6.72 -14.61
N ILE A 140 -24.28 5.87 -13.59
CA ILE A 140 -24.78 6.23 -12.26
C ILE A 140 -23.69 7.04 -11.56
N SER A 141 -24.01 8.26 -11.13
CA SER A 141 -23.08 9.07 -10.36
C SER A 141 -23.16 8.70 -8.88
N GLN A 142 -22.10 8.06 -8.38
CA GLN A 142 -21.95 7.77 -6.95
C GLN A 142 -20.89 8.68 -6.34
N ALA A 143 -21.31 9.75 -5.68
CA ALA A 143 -20.37 10.64 -5.02
C ALA A 143 -19.94 10.06 -3.66
N ALA A 144 -18.65 10.09 -3.36
CA ALA A 144 -18.07 9.43 -2.20
C ALA A 144 -17.49 10.44 -1.21
N LEU A 145 -17.92 10.30 0.05
CA LEU A 145 -17.41 11.03 1.21
C LEU A 145 -16.13 10.34 1.69
N SER A 146 -15.00 11.04 1.68
CA SER A 146 -13.74 10.55 2.26
C SER A 146 -13.86 10.61 3.79
N ILE A 147 -14.13 9.46 4.41
CA ILE A 147 -14.43 9.36 5.83
C ILE A 147 -13.14 9.41 6.66
N THR A 148 -13.16 10.24 7.68
CA THR A 148 -12.14 10.28 8.74
C THR A 148 -12.78 10.69 10.07
N HIS A 149 -11.99 10.77 11.14
CA HIS A 149 -12.45 11.13 12.48
C HIS A 149 -11.59 12.26 13.06
N SER A 150 -12.15 13.46 13.13
CA SER A 150 -11.56 14.62 13.81
C SER A 150 -12.66 15.55 14.32
N PRO A 151 -12.35 16.58 15.14
CA PRO A 151 -13.34 17.55 15.62
C PRO A 151 -14.10 18.31 14.53
N VAL A 152 -13.57 18.37 13.30
CA VAL A 152 -14.21 19.05 12.15
C VAL A 152 -15.13 18.12 11.36
N HIS A 153 -14.86 16.81 11.37
CA HIS A 153 -15.58 15.84 10.54
C HIS A 153 -16.80 15.28 11.28
N THR A 154 -17.79 16.14 11.51
CA THR A 154 -19.07 15.78 12.14
C THR A 154 -20.10 15.33 11.10
N VAL A 155 -21.26 14.84 11.56
CA VAL A 155 -22.39 14.50 10.67
C VAL A 155 -22.84 15.74 9.90
N GLU A 156 -22.89 16.91 10.54
CA GLU A 156 -23.26 18.18 9.90
C GLU A 156 -22.29 18.56 8.78
N TYR A 157 -20.98 18.39 9.01
CA TYR A 157 -19.96 18.62 7.99
C TYR A 157 -20.21 17.75 6.75
N TYR A 158 -20.41 16.44 6.95
CA TYR A 158 -20.66 15.53 5.83
C TYR A 158 -22.01 15.82 5.15
N MET A 159 -23.05 16.20 5.91
CA MET A 159 -24.36 16.54 5.35
C MET A 159 -24.35 17.83 4.54
N ASP A 160 -23.46 18.77 4.83
CA ASP A 160 -23.23 19.94 3.98
C ASP A 160 -22.66 19.54 2.62
N VAL A 161 -21.67 18.64 2.61
CA VAL A 161 -21.12 18.07 1.38
C VAL A 161 -22.21 17.30 0.61
N VAL A 162 -22.97 16.44 1.28
CA VAL A 162 -24.07 15.67 0.66
C VAL A 162 -25.11 16.59 0.02
N ARG A 163 -25.51 17.68 0.69
CA ARG A 163 -26.44 18.67 0.13
C ARG A 163 -25.96 19.17 -1.23
N HIS A 164 -24.71 19.61 -1.31
CA HIS A 164 -24.16 20.08 -2.58
C HIS A 164 -24.07 18.99 -3.65
N LEU A 165 -23.73 17.76 -3.27
CA LEU A 165 -23.66 16.64 -4.20
C LEU A 165 -25.05 16.28 -4.77
N VAL A 166 -26.09 16.33 -3.93
CA VAL A 166 -27.49 16.16 -4.36
C VAL A 166 -27.91 17.31 -5.28
N ASP A 167 -27.54 18.56 -4.97
CA ASP A 167 -27.82 19.73 -5.83
C ASP A 167 -27.16 19.61 -7.21
N TYR A 168 -25.96 19.00 -7.28
CA TYR A 168 -25.30 18.68 -8.56
C TYR A 168 -25.92 17.48 -9.29
N GLY A 169 -26.79 16.73 -8.62
CA GLY A 169 -27.53 15.60 -9.19
C GLY A 169 -26.90 14.23 -8.96
N ALA A 170 -26.08 14.02 -7.93
CA ALA A 170 -25.57 12.70 -7.58
C ALA A 170 -26.72 11.69 -7.37
N ASP A 171 -26.59 10.49 -7.93
CA ASP A 171 -27.61 9.44 -7.84
C ASP A 171 -27.47 8.61 -6.56
N GLU A 172 -26.23 8.45 -6.09
CA GLU A 172 -25.89 7.65 -4.92
C GLU A 172 -24.80 8.33 -4.08
N ILE A 173 -24.75 7.99 -2.79
CA ILE A 173 -23.69 8.43 -1.88
C ILE A 173 -22.93 7.23 -1.34
N CYS A 174 -21.60 7.29 -1.37
CA CYS A 174 -20.73 6.30 -0.75
C CYS A 174 -20.02 6.89 0.47
N LEU A 175 -20.06 6.19 1.61
CA LEU A 175 -19.20 6.49 2.76
C LEU A 175 -17.90 5.72 2.56
N LYS A 176 -16.86 6.41 2.08
CA LYS A 176 -15.55 5.82 1.78
C LYS A 176 -14.62 5.94 2.97
N ASP A 177 -14.67 4.98 3.88
CA ASP A 177 -13.73 4.79 4.99
C ASP A 177 -12.45 4.08 4.54
N MET A 178 -11.63 4.82 3.79
CA MET A 178 -10.38 4.34 3.19
C MET A 178 -9.35 3.84 4.21
N ALA A 179 -9.42 4.33 5.46
CA ALA A 179 -8.49 3.96 6.52
C ALA A 179 -9.10 2.94 7.49
N GLY A 180 -10.42 2.73 7.47
CA GLY A 180 -11.11 1.88 8.44
C GLY A 180 -11.23 2.50 9.83
N VAL A 181 -11.18 3.83 9.91
CA VAL A 181 -11.13 4.60 11.17
C VAL A 181 -12.44 5.28 11.52
N GLY A 182 -13.42 5.26 10.61
CA GLY A 182 -14.75 5.80 10.86
C GLY A 182 -15.39 5.17 12.08
N ARG A 183 -15.98 5.99 12.96
CA ARG A 183 -16.60 5.49 14.19
C ARG A 183 -17.97 4.89 13.85
N PRO A 184 -18.26 3.63 14.21
CA PRO A 184 -19.51 2.96 13.82
C PRO A 184 -20.77 3.78 14.13
N SER A 185 -20.85 4.38 15.32
CA SER A 185 -21.99 5.20 15.73
C SER A 185 -22.19 6.44 14.87
N VAL A 186 -21.10 7.16 14.56
CA VAL A 186 -21.13 8.37 13.72
C VAL A 186 -21.53 8.02 12.29
N LEU A 187 -21.03 6.90 11.76
CA LEU A 187 -21.38 6.42 10.43
C LEU A 187 -22.87 6.03 10.36
N GLY A 188 -23.39 5.33 11.37
CA GLY A 188 -24.81 5.02 11.49
C GLY A 188 -25.66 6.29 11.53
N GLU A 189 -25.27 7.28 12.34
CA GLU A 189 -25.97 8.57 12.40
C GLU A 189 -25.96 9.30 11.05
N LEU A 190 -24.81 9.36 10.38
CA LEU A 190 -24.70 9.97 9.06
C LEU A 190 -25.59 9.29 8.03
N VAL A 191 -25.60 7.96 7.97
CA VAL A 191 -26.48 7.22 7.05
C VAL A 191 -27.95 7.51 7.35
N LYS A 192 -28.35 7.50 8.62
CA LYS A 192 -29.72 7.81 9.03
C LYS A 192 -30.13 9.21 8.59
N GLU A 193 -29.26 10.19 8.76
CA GLU A 193 -29.50 11.59 8.38
C GLU A 193 -29.63 11.74 6.84
N ILE A 194 -28.76 11.09 6.08
CA ILE A 194 -28.86 11.03 4.60
C ILE A 194 -30.20 10.42 4.18
N LYS A 195 -30.58 9.25 4.73
CA LYS A 195 -31.83 8.57 4.37
C LYS A 195 -33.08 9.34 4.83
N THR A 196 -32.99 10.11 5.90
CA THR A 196 -34.10 10.95 6.39
C THR A 196 -34.32 12.14 5.45
N LYS A 197 -33.25 12.84 5.06
CA LYS A 197 -33.35 14.05 4.22
C LYS A 197 -33.52 13.74 2.74
N TYR A 198 -32.89 12.65 2.26
CA TYR A 198 -32.87 12.24 0.87
C TYR A 198 -33.21 10.73 0.74
N PRO A 199 -34.45 10.32 1.01
CA PRO A 199 -34.83 8.89 1.07
C PRO A 199 -34.63 8.13 -0.25
N HIS A 200 -34.61 8.84 -1.38
CA HIS A 200 -34.39 8.29 -2.71
C HIS A 200 -32.90 8.01 -3.02
N ILE A 201 -31.98 8.64 -2.29
CA ILE A 201 -30.54 8.43 -2.48
C ILE A 201 -30.16 7.08 -1.90
N LYS A 202 -29.51 6.25 -2.73
CA LYS A 202 -28.90 5.00 -2.27
C LYS A 202 -27.61 5.30 -1.54
N VAL A 203 -27.36 4.56 -0.47
CA VAL A 203 -26.16 4.71 0.35
C VAL A 203 -25.35 3.42 0.31
N GLN A 204 -24.07 3.53 -0.04
CA GLN A 204 -23.10 2.43 -0.03
C GLN A 204 -22.02 2.68 1.02
N TYR A 205 -21.60 1.64 1.74
CA TYR A 205 -20.48 1.72 2.67
C TYR A 205 -19.26 0.97 2.14
N HIS A 206 -18.11 1.64 2.18
CA HIS A 206 -16.80 1.11 1.79
C HIS A 206 -15.85 1.29 2.96
N GLY A 207 -15.34 0.20 3.55
CA GLY A 207 -14.54 0.29 4.78
C GLY A 207 -13.47 -0.77 4.90
N HIS A 208 -12.22 -0.33 5.02
CA HIS A 208 -11.08 -1.23 5.22
C HIS A 208 -11.03 -1.79 6.64
N THR A 209 -10.43 -2.96 6.79
CA THR A 209 -10.38 -3.69 8.06
C THR A 209 -9.17 -3.34 8.93
N GLY A 210 -8.21 -2.57 8.42
CA GLY A 210 -6.90 -2.37 9.07
C GLY A 210 -6.96 -2.08 10.58
N PRO A 211 -7.75 -1.08 11.03
CA PRO A 211 -7.87 -0.74 12.45
C PRO A 211 -8.87 -1.60 13.25
N GLY A 212 -9.78 -2.30 12.57
CA GLY A 212 -10.73 -3.25 13.18
C GLY A 212 -12.17 -2.76 13.38
N PHE A 213 -12.57 -1.59 12.87
CA PHE A 213 -13.97 -1.12 13.02
C PHE A 213 -14.92 -1.59 11.92
N SER A 214 -14.43 -2.01 10.75
CA SER A 214 -15.23 -2.20 9.54
C SER A 214 -16.46 -3.10 9.72
N THR A 215 -16.37 -4.22 10.45
CA THR A 215 -17.51 -5.12 10.69
C THR A 215 -18.60 -4.45 11.53
N ALA A 216 -18.22 -3.76 12.61
CA ALA A 216 -19.16 -2.99 13.43
C ALA A 216 -19.78 -1.83 12.63
N SER A 217 -18.97 -1.10 11.86
CA SER A 217 -19.45 -0.03 10.99
C SER A 217 -20.45 -0.53 9.95
N MET A 218 -20.19 -1.69 9.34
CA MET A 218 -21.10 -2.31 8.36
C MET A 218 -22.46 -2.67 8.97
N LEU A 219 -22.49 -3.17 10.20
CA LEU A 219 -23.74 -3.46 10.89
C LEU A 219 -24.51 -2.18 11.23
N GLU A 220 -23.81 -1.17 11.77
CA GLU A 220 -24.43 0.10 12.16
C GLU A 220 -24.99 0.87 10.96
N VAL A 221 -24.27 0.94 9.84
CA VAL A 221 -24.79 1.59 8.62
C VAL A 221 -25.93 0.79 7.99
N ALA A 222 -25.93 -0.55 8.06
CA ALA A 222 -27.04 -1.37 7.60
C ALA A 222 -28.32 -1.08 8.42
N ARG A 223 -28.22 -1.06 9.75
CA ARG A 223 -29.28 -0.67 10.68
C ARG A 223 -29.80 0.74 10.43
N ALA A 224 -28.90 1.66 10.09
CA ALA A 224 -29.24 3.06 9.81
C ALA A 224 -29.89 3.29 8.44
N GLY A 225 -29.79 2.33 7.51
CA GLY A 225 -30.48 2.44 6.24
C GLY A 225 -29.60 2.35 4.99
N ALA A 226 -28.35 1.92 5.08
CA ALA A 226 -27.51 1.65 3.91
C ALA A 226 -28.12 0.60 2.98
N ASP A 227 -27.85 0.71 1.68
CA ASP A 227 -28.40 -0.13 0.62
C ASP A 227 -27.38 -1.17 0.14
N TYR A 228 -26.10 -0.81 0.13
CA TYR A 228 -24.99 -1.65 -0.33
C TYR A 228 -23.83 -1.66 0.67
N LEU A 229 -23.16 -2.80 0.80
CA LEU A 229 -21.89 -2.93 1.52
C LEU A 229 -20.81 -3.49 0.59
N ASP A 230 -19.64 -2.84 0.58
CA ASP A 230 -18.45 -3.39 -0.05
C ASP A 230 -17.89 -4.53 0.80
N VAL A 231 -17.57 -5.66 0.16
CA VAL A 231 -17.03 -6.85 0.80
C VAL A 231 -15.92 -7.46 -0.07
N ALA A 232 -15.05 -8.27 0.54
CA ALA A 232 -13.99 -9.01 -0.13
C ALA A 232 -14.22 -10.53 -0.06
N VAL A 233 -13.31 -11.28 -0.69
CA VAL A 233 -13.24 -12.74 -0.67
C VAL A 233 -11.82 -13.16 -0.34
N GLU A 234 -11.63 -14.19 0.50
CA GLU A 234 -10.32 -14.78 0.75
C GLU A 234 -9.63 -15.31 -0.52
N PRO A 235 -8.29 -15.38 -0.59
CA PRO A 235 -7.32 -15.06 0.47
C PRO A 235 -7.00 -13.57 0.63
N LEU A 236 -7.61 -12.69 -0.18
CA LEU A 236 -7.41 -11.25 -0.14
C LEU A 236 -8.56 -10.53 0.57
N SER A 237 -8.85 -10.94 1.79
CA SER A 237 -9.74 -10.25 2.72
C SER A 237 -8.99 -9.96 4.02
N TRP A 238 -9.59 -9.14 4.89
CA TRP A 238 -9.02 -8.75 6.18
C TRP A 238 -7.72 -7.93 6.06
N GLY A 239 -7.04 -7.72 7.19
CA GLY A 239 -5.84 -6.90 7.25
C GLY A 239 -6.08 -5.51 6.69
N LYS A 240 -5.30 -5.10 5.70
CA LYS A 240 -5.43 -3.80 5.01
C LYS A 240 -6.51 -3.77 3.92
N VAL A 241 -7.20 -4.88 3.69
CA VAL A 241 -8.27 -5.03 2.68
C VAL A 241 -9.63 -4.79 3.35
N HIS A 242 -10.69 -5.50 2.95
CA HIS A 242 -12.07 -5.37 3.39
C HIS A 242 -12.54 -6.67 4.09
N PRO A 243 -13.61 -6.63 4.90
CA PRO A 243 -14.19 -7.83 5.51
C PRO A 243 -14.63 -8.87 4.47
N ASP A 244 -14.49 -10.15 4.82
CA ASP A 244 -14.96 -11.24 3.97
C ASP A 244 -16.49 -11.30 3.93
N VAL A 245 -17.04 -11.56 2.74
CA VAL A 245 -18.49 -11.65 2.49
C VAL A 245 -19.19 -12.67 3.38
N ILE A 246 -18.55 -13.79 3.75
CA ILE A 246 -19.14 -14.83 4.59
C ILE A 246 -19.48 -14.25 5.97
N THR A 247 -18.52 -13.59 6.62
CA THR A 247 -18.70 -13.02 7.96
C THR A 247 -19.78 -11.94 7.95
N ILE A 248 -19.75 -11.06 6.96
CA ILE A 248 -20.74 -9.96 6.85
C ILE A 248 -22.15 -10.52 6.59
N GLN A 249 -22.28 -11.52 5.73
CA GLN A 249 -23.57 -12.17 5.48
C GLN A 249 -24.15 -12.79 6.76
N GLN A 250 -23.36 -13.58 7.50
CA GLN A 250 -23.83 -14.22 8.72
C GLN A 250 -24.21 -13.20 9.79
N MET A 251 -23.42 -12.14 9.95
CA MET A 251 -23.71 -11.04 10.85
C MET A 251 -25.04 -10.34 10.51
N LEU A 252 -25.28 -10.04 9.24
CA LEU A 252 -26.52 -9.39 8.80
C LEU A 252 -27.74 -10.31 8.92
N ARG A 253 -27.60 -11.62 8.64
CA ARG A 253 -28.67 -12.60 8.86
C ARG A 253 -29.06 -12.69 10.33
N ALA A 254 -28.07 -12.72 11.22
CA ALA A 254 -28.30 -12.75 12.66
C ALA A 254 -29.06 -11.51 13.16
N ASP A 255 -28.85 -10.35 12.51
CA ASP A 255 -29.56 -9.10 12.80
C ASP A 255 -30.92 -8.97 12.07
N GLY A 256 -31.32 -9.98 11.30
CA GLY A 256 -32.62 -10.05 10.64
C GLY A 256 -32.72 -9.39 9.26
N PHE A 257 -31.59 -9.06 8.62
CA PHE A 257 -31.59 -8.56 7.24
C PHE A 257 -31.75 -9.70 6.22
N LEU A 258 -32.33 -9.36 5.06
CA LEU A 258 -32.32 -10.22 3.88
C LEU A 258 -31.02 -9.99 3.11
N VAL A 259 -30.28 -11.07 2.86
CA VAL A 259 -29.06 -11.06 2.05
C VAL A 259 -29.03 -12.34 1.22
N LYS A 260 -28.57 -12.24 -0.03
CA LYS A 260 -28.49 -13.37 -0.97
C LYS A 260 -27.61 -14.49 -0.40
N ASP A 261 -27.94 -15.73 -0.73
CA ASP A 261 -27.12 -16.90 -0.42
C ASP A 261 -25.78 -16.85 -1.15
N ILE A 262 -24.77 -17.48 -0.56
CA ILE A 262 -23.44 -17.63 -1.16
C ILE A 262 -23.33 -19.08 -1.62
N ASN A 263 -23.09 -19.29 -2.90
CA ASN A 263 -22.65 -20.59 -3.38
C ASN A 263 -21.21 -20.85 -2.93
N MET A 264 -21.06 -21.74 -1.94
CA MET A 264 -19.77 -22.00 -1.29
C MET A 264 -18.77 -22.73 -2.22
N ASP A 265 -19.24 -23.53 -3.17
CA ASP A 265 -18.33 -24.18 -4.14
C ASP A 265 -17.71 -23.13 -5.06
N ALA A 266 -18.51 -22.18 -5.53
CA ALA A 266 -18.04 -21.05 -6.33
C ALA A 266 -17.14 -20.12 -5.51
N TYR A 267 -17.46 -19.85 -4.24
CA TYR A 267 -16.56 -19.11 -3.34
C TYR A 267 -15.19 -19.79 -3.23
N MET A 268 -15.16 -21.11 -3.03
CA MET A 268 -13.91 -21.88 -2.95
C MET A 268 -13.14 -21.84 -4.27
N GLN A 269 -13.82 -21.81 -5.41
CA GLN A 269 -13.20 -21.63 -6.71
C GLN A 269 -12.58 -20.23 -6.88
N VAL A 270 -13.29 -19.16 -6.50
CA VAL A 270 -12.74 -17.79 -6.49
C VAL A 270 -11.51 -17.69 -5.60
N ARG A 271 -11.58 -18.29 -4.40
CA ARG A 271 -10.46 -18.36 -3.46
C ARG A 271 -9.25 -19.09 -4.04
N ALA A 272 -9.47 -20.26 -4.66
CA ALA A 272 -8.42 -21.05 -5.29
C ALA A 272 -7.76 -20.31 -6.47
N LEU A 273 -8.55 -19.71 -7.37
CA LEU A 273 -8.03 -18.93 -8.50
C LEU A 273 -7.28 -17.69 -8.04
N THR A 274 -7.80 -16.99 -7.03
CA THR A 274 -7.12 -15.82 -6.46
C THR A 274 -5.79 -16.22 -5.84
N GLN A 275 -5.71 -17.36 -5.13
CA GLN A 275 -4.44 -17.91 -4.64
C GLN A 275 -3.50 -18.30 -5.77
N GLU A 276 -4.00 -18.95 -6.83
CA GLU A 276 -3.20 -19.28 -8.03
C GLU A 276 -2.57 -18.01 -8.64
N PHE A 277 -3.29 -16.89 -8.72
CA PHE A 277 -2.76 -15.64 -9.27
C PHE A 277 -1.70 -15.01 -8.36
N ILE A 278 -1.85 -15.15 -7.04
CA ILE A 278 -0.81 -14.80 -6.06
C ILE A 278 0.44 -15.64 -6.31
N ASP A 279 0.29 -16.95 -6.43
CA ASP A 279 1.40 -17.89 -6.56
C ASP A 279 2.11 -17.79 -7.92
N ASP A 280 1.39 -17.43 -9.00
CA ASP A 280 1.96 -17.23 -10.34
C ASP A 280 3.03 -16.13 -10.33
N PHE A 281 2.66 -14.92 -9.89
CA PHE A 281 3.60 -13.81 -9.80
C PHE A 281 3.17 -12.66 -8.89
N LEU A 282 1.87 -12.48 -8.63
CA LEU A 282 1.40 -11.29 -7.91
C LEU A 282 1.93 -11.25 -6.47
N GLY A 283 2.15 -12.42 -5.87
CA GLY A 283 2.71 -12.59 -4.53
C GLY A 283 4.09 -11.96 -4.34
N TYR A 284 4.90 -11.80 -5.39
CA TYR A 284 6.22 -11.14 -5.29
C TYR A 284 6.12 -9.66 -4.90
N TRP A 285 4.97 -9.02 -5.10
CA TRP A 285 4.72 -7.64 -4.71
C TRP A 285 3.72 -7.50 -3.56
N ILE A 286 3.30 -8.61 -2.94
CA ILE A 286 2.43 -8.58 -1.76
C ILE A 286 3.30 -8.65 -0.52
N ASN A 287 3.20 -7.64 0.34
CA ASN A 287 3.85 -7.68 1.65
C ASN A 287 3.01 -8.54 2.61
N PRO A 288 3.55 -9.63 3.20
CA PRO A 288 2.79 -10.50 4.10
C PRO A 288 2.20 -9.78 5.33
N SER A 289 2.77 -8.65 5.74
CA SER A 289 2.22 -7.81 6.82
C SER A 289 0.88 -7.16 6.45
N ASN A 290 0.52 -7.10 5.17
CA ASN A 290 -0.75 -6.54 4.71
C ASN A 290 -1.96 -7.37 5.16
N ALA A 291 -1.78 -8.66 5.44
CA ALA A 291 -2.82 -9.52 6.01
C ALA A 291 -3.09 -9.24 7.51
N ARG A 292 -2.27 -8.41 8.17
CA ARG A 292 -2.38 -8.14 9.61
C ARG A 292 -3.19 -6.88 9.87
N MET A 293 -4.04 -6.94 10.89
CA MET A 293 -4.74 -5.79 11.45
C MET A 293 -3.88 -5.08 12.50
N THR A 294 -4.08 -3.78 12.69
CA THR A 294 -3.41 -3.01 13.73
C THR A 294 -4.24 -1.81 14.19
N SER A 295 -4.60 -1.79 15.47
CA SER A 295 -5.33 -0.67 16.08
C SER A 295 -4.45 0.56 16.35
N LEU A 296 -3.14 0.49 16.10
CA LEU A 296 -2.23 1.64 16.23
C LEU A 296 -2.62 2.82 15.31
N LEU A 297 -3.38 2.53 14.25
CA LEU A 297 -3.83 3.51 13.27
C LEU A 297 -5.07 4.30 13.71
N VAL A 298 -5.75 3.86 14.77
CA VAL A 298 -7.02 4.44 15.22
C VAL A 298 -6.85 5.89 15.70
N GLY A 299 -5.75 6.19 16.39
CA GLY A 299 -5.46 7.52 16.94
C GLY A 299 -4.98 8.49 15.87
N CYS A 300 -3.91 8.14 15.17
CA CYS A 300 -3.30 9.01 14.15
C CYS A 300 -4.11 9.11 12.85
N GLY A 301 -5.12 8.25 12.66
CA GLY A 301 -6.03 8.28 11.52
C GLY A 301 -5.42 7.86 10.18
N LEU A 302 -4.17 7.39 10.17
CA LEU A 302 -3.44 7.02 8.96
C LEU A 302 -3.99 5.72 8.35
N PRO A 303 -4.05 5.61 7.01
CA PRO A 303 -4.52 4.40 6.36
C PRO A 303 -3.50 3.25 6.48
N GLY A 304 -3.98 2.01 6.53
CA GLY A 304 -3.12 0.82 6.71
C GLY A 304 -2.03 0.67 5.65
N GLY A 305 -2.32 1.02 4.40
CA GLY A 305 -1.34 1.04 3.31
C GLY A 305 -0.15 1.95 3.58
N MET A 306 -0.34 3.02 4.37
CA MET A 306 0.72 3.99 4.67
C MET A 306 1.78 3.45 5.63
N MET A 307 1.43 2.51 6.52
CA MET A 307 2.37 1.95 7.50
C MET A 307 3.66 1.43 6.86
N GLY A 308 3.56 0.72 5.72
CA GLY A 308 4.74 0.18 5.04
C GLY A 308 5.69 1.29 4.57
N SER A 309 5.15 2.28 3.86
CA SER A 309 5.93 3.43 3.38
C SER A 309 6.51 4.26 4.53
N MET A 310 5.71 4.48 5.57
CA MET A 310 6.09 5.26 6.74
C MET A 310 7.24 4.61 7.51
N MET A 311 7.18 3.29 7.70
CA MET A 311 8.25 2.55 8.37
C MET A 311 9.53 2.53 7.52
N ALA A 312 9.43 2.44 6.20
CA ALA A 312 10.58 2.54 5.30
C ALA A 312 11.25 3.92 5.38
N ASP A 313 10.44 4.99 5.30
CA ASP A 313 10.94 6.37 5.43
C ASP A 313 11.60 6.58 6.80
N LEU A 314 10.92 6.17 7.89
CA LEU A 314 11.43 6.30 9.25
C LEU A 314 12.73 5.53 9.46
N GLN A 315 12.85 4.33 8.91
CA GLN A 315 14.07 3.53 8.94
C GLN A 315 15.22 4.26 8.22
N GLY A 316 14.94 4.90 7.08
CA GLY A 316 15.92 5.72 6.35
C GLY A 316 16.41 6.93 7.16
N PHE A 317 15.54 7.57 7.93
CA PHE A 317 15.89 8.72 8.77
C PHE A 317 16.48 8.34 10.14
N LYS A 318 16.29 7.11 10.62
CA LYS A 318 16.69 6.67 11.97
C LYS A 318 18.15 6.98 12.28
N ALA A 319 19.07 6.66 11.37
CA ALA A 319 20.50 6.88 11.60
C ALA A 319 20.82 8.38 11.76
N ALA A 320 20.21 9.22 10.92
CA ALA A 320 20.42 10.67 10.96
C ALA A 320 19.79 11.30 12.21
N ILE A 321 18.59 10.85 12.62
CA ILE A 321 17.95 11.26 13.87
C ILE A 321 18.81 10.86 15.08
N ASN A 322 19.24 9.60 15.17
CA ASN A 322 20.07 9.12 16.28
C ASN A 322 21.42 9.83 16.34
N ALA A 323 22.03 10.16 15.20
CA ALA A 323 23.26 10.94 15.15
C ALA A 323 23.06 12.35 15.73
N ALA A 324 21.96 13.02 15.37
CA ALA A 324 21.62 14.35 15.90
C ALA A 324 21.26 14.31 17.40
N GLU A 325 20.52 13.28 17.83
CA GLU A 325 20.20 13.04 19.24
C GLU A 325 21.47 12.80 20.07
N LYS A 326 22.39 11.96 19.60
CA LYS A 326 23.68 11.69 20.24
C LYS A 326 24.54 12.94 20.34
N ALA A 327 24.60 13.76 19.29
CA ALA A 327 25.30 15.05 19.32
C ALA A 327 24.72 16.02 20.36
N SER A 328 23.43 15.86 20.70
CA SER A 328 22.72 16.63 21.72
C SER A 328 22.69 15.94 23.10
N GLY A 329 23.46 14.88 23.31
CA GLY A 329 23.54 14.15 24.59
C GLY A 329 22.33 13.28 24.92
N LYS A 330 21.44 13.00 23.95
CA LYS A 330 20.26 12.15 24.13
C LYS A 330 20.59 10.69 23.79
N PRO A 331 19.94 9.71 24.45
CA PRO A 331 20.09 8.30 24.10
C PRO A 331 19.50 8.01 22.72
N GLU A 332 20.02 6.96 22.07
CA GLU A 332 19.51 6.53 20.78
C GLU A 332 18.07 6.04 20.85
N SER A 333 17.26 6.45 19.88
CA SER A 333 15.87 5.97 19.76
C SER A 333 15.82 4.64 19.00
N SER A 334 15.00 3.70 19.50
CA SER A 334 14.59 2.50 18.76
C SER A 334 13.62 2.87 17.64
N ILE A 335 13.41 1.98 16.68
CA ILE A 335 12.44 2.22 15.61
C ILE A 335 11.01 2.36 16.15
N ASP A 336 10.65 1.57 17.16
CA ASP A 336 9.33 1.62 17.79
C ASP A 336 9.11 2.95 18.52
N THR A 337 10.14 3.44 19.23
CA THR A 337 10.09 4.77 19.87
C THR A 337 9.91 5.88 18.84
N LEU A 338 10.64 5.80 17.72
CA LEU A 338 10.49 6.77 16.63
C LEU A 338 9.10 6.68 15.97
N MET A 339 8.54 5.48 15.84
CA MET A 339 7.20 5.27 15.28
C MET A 339 6.13 5.92 16.16
N VAL A 340 6.20 5.73 17.48
CA VAL A 340 5.28 6.39 18.43
C VAL A 340 5.42 7.91 18.35
N ARG A 341 6.65 8.44 18.32
CA ARG A 341 6.88 9.88 18.16
C ARG A 341 6.33 10.42 16.84
N LEU A 342 6.43 9.64 15.76
CA LEU A 342 5.88 10.01 14.45
C LEU A 342 4.36 10.07 14.51
N PHE A 343 3.69 9.13 15.17
CA PHE A 343 2.24 9.19 15.36
C PHE A 343 1.82 10.41 16.17
N SER A 344 2.49 10.71 17.27
CA SER A 344 2.21 11.92 18.06
C SER A 344 2.47 13.19 17.24
N GLU A 345 3.49 13.21 16.40
CA GLU A 345 3.78 14.36 15.54
C GLU A 345 2.76 14.48 14.39
N VAL A 346 2.24 13.38 13.86
CA VAL A 346 1.10 13.39 12.92
C VAL A 346 -0.13 14.00 13.60
N GLU A 347 -0.47 13.58 14.82
CA GLU A 347 -1.57 14.15 15.61
C GLU A 347 -1.37 15.65 15.90
N TYR A 348 -0.12 16.12 16.00
CA TYR A 348 0.22 17.53 16.16
C TYR A 348 0.10 18.33 14.85
N VAL A 349 0.57 17.77 13.73
CA VAL A 349 0.62 18.42 12.41
C VAL A 349 -0.76 18.47 11.77
N TRP A 350 -1.53 17.40 11.86
CA TRP A 350 -2.83 17.25 11.20
C TRP A 350 -3.82 18.40 11.45
N PRO A 351 -4.09 18.83 12.70
CA PRO A 351 -4.94 20.00 12.97
C PRO A 351 -4.38 21.29 12.37
N ARG A 352 -3.05 21.46 12.34
CA ARG A 352 -2.40 22.69 11.87
C ARG A 352 -2.48 22.87 10.36
N LEU A 353 -2.56 21.75 9.64
CA LEU A 353 -2.77 21.72 8.21
C LEU A 353 -4.25 21.72 7.81
N GLY A 354 -5.16 22.05 8.74
CA GLY A 354 -6.59 22.20 8.44
C GLY A 354 -7.38 20.90 8.37
N TYR A 355 -6.93 19.84 9.05
CA TYR A 355 -7.59 18.54 9.11
C TYR A 355 -7.98 17.95 7.74
N PRO A 356 -7.08 17.83 6.75
CA PRO A 356 -7.42 17.09 5.52
C PRO A 356 -7.74 15.63 5.85
N PRO A 357 -8.75 14.98 5.22
CA PRO A 357 -8.89 13.54 5.31
C PRO A 357 -7.58 12.84 4.90
N LEU A 358 -7.15 11.87 5.70
CA LEU A 358 -5.87 11.19 5.50
C LEU A 358 -5.99 10.09 4.42
N VAL A 359 -6.27 10.51 3.20
CA VAL A 359 -6.26 9.71 1.97
C VAL A 359 -5.21 10.26 1.01
N THR A 360 -4.73 9.43 0.08
CA THR A 360 -3.76 9.86 -0.94
C THR A 360 -4.31 11.04 -1.77
N PRO A 361 -3.51 12.11 -1.99
CA PRO A 361 -2.12 12.29 -1.55
C PRO A 361 -1.96 12.95 -0.15
N PHE A 362 -3.03 13.48 0.44
CA PHE A 362 -2.99 14.30 1.67
C PHE A 362 -2.42 13.57 2.90
N SER A 363 -2.69 12.27 3.04
CA SER A 363 -2.04 11.46 4.08
C SER A 363 -0.51 11.48 3.97
N GLN A 364 0.04 11.51 2.76
CA GLN A 364 1.49 11.54 2.54
C GLN A 364 2.05 12.92 2.93
N TYR A 365 1.33 14.00 2.64
CA TYR A 365 1.74 15.37 3.00
C TYR A 365 1.82 15.57 4.51
N VAL A 366 0.79 15.12 5.25
CA VAL A 366 0.76 15.18 6.71
C VAL A 366 1.89 14.32 7.30
N LYS A 367 2.05 13.07 6.83
CA LYS A 367 3.12 12.18 7.27
C LYS A 367 4.51 12.77 7.01
N ASN A 368 4.77 13.26 5.81
CA ASN A 368 6.06 13.82 5.42
C ASN A 368 6.41 15.04 6.28
N THR A 369 5.45 15.93 6.48
CA THR A 369 5.63 17.10 7.35
C THR A 369 5.95 16.67 8.78
N ALA A 370 5.26 15.66 9.31
CA ALA A 370 5.54 15.12 10.63
C ALA A 370 6.95 14.49 10.73
N LEU A 371 7.37 13.72 9.72
CA LEU A 371 8.71 13.14 9.67
C LEU A 371 9.80 14.23 9.61
N MET A 372 9.60 15.26 8.78
CA MET A 372 10.52 16.40 8.69
C MET A 372 10.58 17.19 9.99
N ASN A 373 9.46 17.33 10.71
CA ASN A 373 9.42 17.95 12.04
C ASN A 373 10.25 17.14 13.04
N LEU A 374 10.11 15.81 13.07
CA LEU A 374 10.94 14.96 13.94
C LEU A 374 12.43 15.16 13.67
N PHE A 375 12.81 15.17 12.40
CA PHE A 375 14.21 15.38 12.01
C PHE A 375 14.71 16.78 12.39
N ALA A 376 13.92 17.83 12.13
CA ALA A 376 14.25 19.20 12.51
C ALA A 376 14.43 19.34 14.02
N MET A 377 13.49 18.82 14.81
CA MET A 377 13.57 18.85 16.28
C MET A 377 14.77 18.08 16.82
N ALA A 378 15.15 16.96 16.20
CA ALA A 378 16.38 16.22 16.57
C ALA A 378 17.65 17.07 16.34
N GLN A 379 17.63 17.97 15.36
CA GLN A 379 18.70 18.93 15.07
C GLN A 379 18.60 20.25 15.87
N GLY A 380 17.63 20.38 16.78
CA GLY A 380 17.38 21.63 17.51
C GLY A 380 16.77 22.75 16.65
N LYS A 381 16.23 22.43 15.47
CA LYS A 381 15.52 23.36 14.59
C LYS A 381 14.02 23.40 14.94
N PRO A 382 13.32 24.52 14.66
CA PRO A 382 11.89 24.61 14.88
C PRO A 382 11.11 23.67 13.95
N ARG A 383 9.90 23.29 14.36
CA ARG A 383 8.93 22.62 13.48
C ARG A 383 8.63 23.48 12.25
N PHE A 384 8.19 22.84 11.16
CA PHE A 384 7.83 23.48 9.89
C PHE A 384 9.00 24.22 9.21
N SER A 385 10.24 23.98 9.65
CA SER A 385 11.45 24.48 8.98
C SER A 385 11.50 24.08 7.50
N THR A 386 10.99 22.88 7.18
CA THR A 386 10.90 22.35 5.83
C THR A 386 9.50 21.80 5.60
N ILE A 387 8.81 22.34 4.60
CA ILE A 387 7.55 21.83 4.07
C ILE A 387 7.76 21.69 2.55
N ASP A 388 7.43 20.53 2.00
CA ASP A 388 7.61 20.27 0.57
C ASP A 388 6.60 21.03 -0.29
N LYS A 389 6.91 21.14 -1.59
CA LYS A 389 6.13 21.93 -2.56
C LYS A 389 4.68 21.46 -2.68
N ASP A 390 4.44 20.15 -2.63
CA ASP A 390 3.10 19.60 -2.84
C ASP A 390 2.23 19.82 -1.60
N THR A 391 2.82 19.68 -0.40
CA THR A 391 2.18 20.07 0.85
C THR A 391 1.83 21.57 0.84
N TRP A 392 2.71 22.45 0.34
CA TRP A 392 2.37 23.85 0.15
C TRP A 392 1.23 24.05 -0.86
N GLY A 393 1.17 23.27 -1.94
CA GLY A 393 0.06 23.31 -2.89
C GLY A 393 -1.29 23.04 -2.23
N MET A 394 -1.35 22.08 -1.29
CA MET A 394 -2.52 21.83 -0.45
C MET A 394 -2.81 23.02 0.48
N ILE A 395 -1.82 23.49 1.25
CA ILE A 395 -1.97 24.59 2.22
C ILE A 395 -2.51 25.86 1.54
N LEU A 396 -2.02 26.16 0.34
CA LEU A 396 -2.38 27.36 -0.42
C LEU A 396 -3.71 27.23 -1.17
N GLY A 397 -4.44 26.12 -1.02
CA GLY A 397 -5.77 25.94 -1.61
C GLY A 397 -5.79 25.53 -3.10
N LYS A 398 -4.63 25.25 -3.71
CA LYS A 398 -4.53 24.88 -5.13
C LYS A 398 -5.18 23.52 -5.46
N MET A 399 -5.33 22.66 -4.45
CA MET A 399 -5.94 21.33 -4.59
C MET A 399 -7.40 21.28 -4.11
N GLY A 400 -7.94 22.40 -3.63
CA GLY A 400 -9.25 22.50 -3.00
C GLY A 400 -9.19 23.12 -1.61
N LYS A 401 -10.37 23.38 -1.05
CA LYS A 401 -10.56 23.96 0.27
C LYS A 401 -10.32 22.90 1.35
N LEU A 402 -9.49 23.23 2.33
CA LEU A 402 -9.28 22.41 3.53
C LEU A 402 -10.56 22.39 4.39
N PRO A 403 -10.88 21.26 5.06
CA PRO A 403 -12.06 21.18 5.93
C PRO A 403 -12.02 22.15 7.11
N GLY A 404 -10.86 22.30 7.74
CA GLY A 404 -10.64 23.14 8.92
C GLY A 404 -9.70 24.33 8.64
N PRO A 405 -9.61 25.27 9.61
CA PRO A 405 -8.70 26.40 9.51
C PRO A 405 -7.24 25.94 9.63
N LEU A 406 -6.35 26.63 8.91
CA LEU A 406 -4.90 26.52 9.13
C LEU A 406 -4.51 27.16 10.45
N ALA A 407 -3.46 26.62 11.08
CA ALA A 407 -2.91 27.24 12.28
C ALA A 407 -2.21 28.59 11.96
N PRO A 408 -2.24 29.58 12.87
CA PRO A 408 -1.64 30.89 12.64
C PRO A 408 -0.17 30.83 12.20
N GLU A 409 0.63 29.94 12.78
CA GLU A 409 2.05 29.78 12.45
C GLU A 409 2.27 29.33 10.99
N ILE A 410 1.33 28.58 10.40
CA ILE A 410 1.41 28.14 9.00
C ILE A 410 1.07 29.31 8.06
N ILE A 411 0.09 30.12 8.45
CA ILE A 411 -0.31 31.31 7.68
C ILE A 411 0.81 32.35 7.69
N GLU A 412 1.44 32.57 8.85
CA GLU A 412 2.60 33.45 8.99
C GLU A 412 3.77 32.99 8.12
N LEU A 413 4.10 31.70 8.17
CA LEU A 413 5.17 31.12 7.33
C LEU A 413 4.88 31.26 5.82
N ALA A 414 3.62 31.13 5.40
CA ALA A 414 3.23 31.37 4.01
C ALA A 414 3.48 32.84 3.60
N ARG A 415 3.13 33.80 4.46
CA ARG A 415 3.36 35.23 4.22
C ARG A 415 4.85 35.58 4.17
N GLU A 416 5.65 35.04 5.09
CA GLU A 416 7.11 35.25 5.12
C GLU A 416 7.79 34.75 3.84
N LYS A 417 7.25 33.67 3.25
CA LYS A 417 7.72 33.11 1.98
C LYS A 417 7.15 33.82 0.74
N GLY A 418 6.28 34.81 0.92
CA GLY A 418 5.61 35.52 -0.18
C GLY A 418 4.63 34.64 -0.96
N PHE A 419 4.04 33.62 -0.32
CA PHE A 419 3.04 32.77 -0.96
C PHE A 419 1.64 33.37 -0.90
N GLU A 420 0.88 33.17 -1.97
CA GLU A 420 -0.50 33.63 -2.10
C GLU A 420 -1.48 32.46 -1.99
N PHE A 421 -2.57 32.70 -1.25
CA PHE A 421 -3.66 31.72 -1.10
C PHE A 421 -4.61 31.79 -2.29
N TYR A 422 -4.93 30.63 -2.82
CA TYR A 422 -5.93 30.45 -3.87
C TYR A 422 -7.29 30.08 -3.28
N THR A 423 -8.33 30.81 -3.66
CA THR A 423 -9.72 30.59 -3.20
C THR A 423 -10.70 30.31 -4.34
N GLY A 424 -10.21 30.34 -5.59
CA GLY A 424 -11.01 30.04 -6.78
C GLY A 424 -11.44 28.58 -6.88
N ASN A 425 -12.02 28.22 -8.01
CA ASN A 425 -12.36 26.84 -8.31
C ASN A 425 -11.12 26.11 -8.85
N PRO A 426 -10.61 25.04 -8.18
CA PRO A 426 -9.38 24.38 -8.59
C PRO A 426 -9.34 23.95 -10.06
N GLN A 427 -10.48 23.60 -10.67
CA GLN A 427 -10.52 23.21 -12.08
C GLN A 427 -10.11 24.34 -13.04
N ASP A 428 -10.33 25.60 -12.68
CA ASP A 428 -10.11 26.76 -13.55
C ASP A 428 -8.61 26.97 -13.87
N GLU A 429 -7.71 26.39 -13.07
CA GLU A 429 -6.26 26.41 -13.27
C GLU A 429 -5.78 25.40 -14.33
N TYR A 430 -6.66 24.54 -14.85
CA TYR A 430 -6.33 23.43 -15.75
C TYR A 430 -7.10 23.56 -17.07
N PRO A 431 -6.60 24.35 -18.04
CA PRO A 431 -7.22 24.53 -19.33
C PRO A 431 -7.22 23.24 -20.15
N ASP A 432 -8.14 23.16 -21.11
CA ASP A 432 -8.32 22.02 -22.01
C ASP A 432 -7.02 21.65 -22.76
N GLU A 433 -6.70 20.35 -22.78
CA GLU A 433 -5.49 19.81 -23.41
C GLU A 433 -5.75 18.68 -24.42
N LEU A 434 -6.98 18.20 -24.55
CA LEU A 434 -7.30 17.09 -25.45
C LEU A 434 -6.93 17.37 -26.93
N PRO A 435 -7.09 18.59 -27.48
CA PRO A 435 -6.63 18.91 -28.84
C PRO A 435 -5.12 18.70 -29.04
N LYS A 436 -4.31 18.98 -28.02
CA LYS A 436 -2.85 18.76 -28.04
C LYS A 436 -2.53 17.28 -28.13
N PHE A 437 -3.19 16.42 -27.34
CA PHE A 437 -2.97 14.97 -27.40
C PHE A 437 -3.42 14.36 -28.74
N ARG A 438 -4.52 14.86 -29.32
CA ARG A 438 -4.95 14.45 -30.67
C ARG A 438 -3.90 14.77 -31.72
N GLU A 439 -3.27 15.94 -31.65
CA GLU A 439 -2.21 16.33 -32.58
C GLU A 439 -0.93 15.51 -32.37
N MET A 440 -0.52 15.27 -31.12
CA MET A 440 0.62 14.39 -30.82
C MET A 440 0.43 12.99 -31.40
N MET A 441 -0.73 12.37 -31.21
CA MET A 441 -1.00 11.04 -31.77
C MET A 441 -0.97 11.02 -33.29
N LYS A 442 -1.48 12.07 -33.96
CA LYS A 442 -1.38 12.19 -35.43
C LYS A 442 0.07 12.28 -35.91
N GLN A 443 0.90 13.06 -35.23
CA GLN A 443 2.33 13.21 -35.56
C GLN A 443 3.09 11.89 -35.39
N GLU A 444 2.66 11.06 -34.43
CA GLU A 444 3.25 9.75 -34.15
C GLU A 444 2.63 8.61 -34.97
N GLY A 445 1.61 8.90 -35.78
CA GLY A 445 0.90 7.91 -36.60
C GLY A 445 0.07 6.92 -35.77
N TRP A 446 -0.43 7.35 -34.60
CA TRP A 446 -1.23 6.52 -33.69
C TRP A 446 -2.73 6.78 -33.89
N ASP A 447 -3.50 5.70 -33.99
CA ASP A 447 -4.97 5.75 -34.02
C ASP A 447 -5.54 6.10 -32.64
N PHE A 448 -6.71 6.74 -32.59
CA PHE A 448 -7.36 7.12 -31.34
C PHE A 448 -8.03 5.96 -30.59
N GLY A 449 -8.12 4.78 -31.21
CA GLY A 449 -8.76 3.60 -30.64
C GLY A 449 -10.28 3.61 -30.82
N GLU A 450 -10.87 2.44 -30.54
CA GLU A 450 -12.32 2.32 -30.39
C GLU A 450 -12.81 3.33 -29.34
N ASP A 451 -13.87 4.08 -29.61
CA ASP A 451 -14.45 5.07 -28.69
C ASP A 451 -13.48 6.16 -28.14
N ASP A 452 -12.39 6.46 -28.85
CA ASP A 452 -11.28 7.35 -28.41
C ASP A 452 -10.46 6.79 -27.20
N GLU A 453 -10.45 5.47 -27.02
CA GLU A 453 -9.78 4.79 -25.90
C GLU A 453 -8.26 4.98 -25.82
N GLU A 454 -7.55 4.93 -26.96
CA GLU A 454 -6.10 5.13 -26.98
C GLU A 454 -5.75 6.61 -26.74
N LEU A 455 -6.60 7.52 -27.22
CA LEU A 455 -6.48 8.94 -26.92
C LEU A 455 -6.67 9.22 -25.43
N PHE A 456 -7.64 8.56 -24.80
CA PHE A 456 -7.86 8.66 -23.36
C PHE A 456 -6.63 8.23 -22.57
N GLU A 457 -6.05 7.07 -22.86
CA GLU A 457 -4.86 6.58 -22.16
C GLU A 457 -3.64 7.47 -22.40
N MET A 458 -3.48 7.98 -23.63
CA MET A 458 -2.43 8.95 -23.97
C MET A 458 -2.58 10.26 -23.18
N ALA A 459 -3.80 10.79 -23.05
CA ALA A 459 -4.06 12.03 -22.32
C ALA A 459 -3.99 11.86 -20.79
N MET A 460 -4.42 10.71 -20.28
CA MET A 460 -4.45 10.43 -18.84
C MET A 460 -3.07 10.05 -18.30
N HIS A 461 -2.34 9.18 -19.01
CA HIS A 461 -1.08 8.57 -18.56
C HIS A 461 0.02 8.63 -19.63
N GLU A 462 0.22 9.78 -20.27
CA GLU A 462 1.13 9.98 -21.42
C GLU A 462 2.43 9.18 -21.34
N ARG A 463 3.23 9.36 -20.27
CA ARG A 463 4.52 8.67 -20.13
C ARG A 463 4.36 7.15 -20.09
N GLN A 464 3.46 6.65 -19.26
CA GLN A 464 3.22 5.21 -19.12
C GLN A 464 2.65 4.62 -20.42
N TYR A 465 1.81 5.36 -21.13
CA TYR A 465 1.28 4.97 -22.41
C TYR A 465 2.37 4.84 -23.48
N ARG A 466 3.30 5.81 -23.54
CA ARG A 466 4.48 5.74 -24.42
C ARG A 466 5.41 4.57 -24.06
N ASP A 467 5.66 4.34 -22.77
CA ASP A 467 6.46 3.21 -22.29
C ASP A 467 5.80 1.86 -22.65
N TYR A 468 4.46 1.79 -22.61
CA TYR A 468 3.68 0.64 -23.10
C TYR A 468 3.85 0.46 -24.62
N ARG A 469 3.60 1.51 -25.41
CA ARG A 469 3.65 1.47 -26.89
C ARG A 469 5.04 1.11 -27.42
N SER A 470 6.10 1.50 -26.71
CA SER A 470 7.49 1.18 -27.07
C SER A 470 7.92 -0.23 -26.65
N GLY A 471 7.15 -0.93 -25.82
CA GLY A 471 7.51 -2.25 -25.26
C GLY A 471 8.39 -2.18 -24.00
N ILE A 472 8.97 -1.02 -23.69
CA ILE A 472 9.87 -0.84 -22.55
C ILE A 472 9.19 -1.14 -21.21
N ALA A 473 7.89 -0.83 -21.07
CA ALA A 473 7.14 -1.17 -19.86
C ALA A 473 7.15 -2.69 -19.59
N LYS A 474 6.94 -3.49 -20.64
CA LYS A 474 6.95 -4.95 -20.55
C LYS A 474 8.34 -5.48 -20.21
N GLU A 475 9.37 -4.98 -20.87
CA GLU A 475 10.77 -5.35 -20.58
C GLU A 475 11.15 -5.07 -19.12
N ARG A 476 10.78 -3.88 -18.61
CA ARG A 476 11.02 -3.51 -17.19
C ARG A 476 10.25 -4.43 -16.24
N PHE A 477 9.00 -4.75 -16.55
CA PHE A 477 8.20 -5.65 -15.73
C PHE A 477 8.81 -7.07 -15.68
N GLU A 478 9.19 -7.62 -16.83
CA GLU A 478 9.81 -8.95 -16.92
C GLU A 478 11.15 -8.99 -16.16
N HIS A 479 11.98 -7.97 -16.33
CA HIS A 479 13.22 -7.82 -15.57
C HIS A 479 12.99 -7.74 -14.05
N ASP A 480 12.06 -6.89 -13.59
CA ASP A 480 11.72 -6.78 -12.17
C ASP A 480 11.19 -8.11 -11.61
N LEU A 481 10.38 -8.83 -12.39
CA LEU A 481 9.84 -10.13 -12.01
C LEU A 481 10.94 -11.18 -11.88
N GLU A 482 11.86 -11.25 -12.83
CA GLU A 482 13.01 -12.15 -12.79
C GLU A 482 13.90 -11.86 -11.58
N GLU A 483 14.16 -10.58 -11.28
CA GLU A 483 14.93 -10.18 -10.11
C GLU A 483 14.26 -10.61 -8.79
N LEU A 484 12.93 -10.43 -8.69
CA LEU A 484 12.18 -10.86 -7.51
C LEU A 484 12.09 -12.39 -7.39
N LYS A 485 11.90 -13.10 -8.49
CA LYS A 485 11.97 -14.57 -8.54
C LYS A 485 13.34 -15.07 -8.07
N ALA A 486 14.42 -14.47 -8.57
CA ALA A 486 15.77 -14.80 -8.15
C ALA A 486 16.00 -14.51 -6.66
N LYS A 487 15.52 -13.37 -6.14
CA LYS A 487 15.60 -13.04 -4.70
C LYS A 487 14.80 -13.99 -3.82
N ALA A 488 13.63 -14.45 -4.29
CA ALA A 488 12.77 -15.38 -3.55
C ALA A 488 13.29 -16.83 -3.60
N GLY A 489 13.93 -17.23 -4.72
CA GLY A 489 14.57 -18.53 -4.90
C GLY A 489 16.01 -18.60 -4.35
N ALA A 490 16.62 -17.47 -4.02
CA ALA A 490 17.90 -17.43 -3.33
C ALA A 490 17.73 -18.01 -1.92
N PRO A 491 18.65 -18.89 -1.43
CA PRO A 491 18.62 -19.30 -0.04
C PRO A 491 18.60 -18.07 0.85
N ILE A 492 17.73 -18.07 1.87
CA ILE A 492 17.59 -16.98 2.83
C ILE A 492 18.90 -16.88 3.62
N THR A 493 19.88 -16.21 3.05
CA THR A 493 21.08 -15.78 3.74
C THR A 493 20.65 -14.54 4.51
N VAL A 494 20.36 -14.70 5.81
CA VAL A 494 20.30 -13.57 6.73
C VAL A 494 21.71 -12.96 6.77
N LYS A 495 22.02 -12.09 5.82
CA LYS A 495 23.14 -11.17 5.93
C LYS A 495 22.77 -10.13 6.97
N ARG A 496 22.98 -10.47 8.26
CA ARG A 496 23.58 -9.48 9.16
C ARG A 496 24.87 -9.03 8.46
N PRO A 497 25.25 -7.75 8.46
CA PRO A 497 26.52 -7.32 7.90
C PRO A 497 27.64 -7.93 8.75
N VAL A 498 27.97 -9.18 8.45
CA VAL A 498 29.24 -9.80 8.72
C VAL A 498 30.06 -9.38 7.52
N VAL A 499 31.17 -8.69 7.79
CA VAL A 499 32.22 -8.50 6.78
C VAL A 499 32.61 -9.91 6.33
N GLU A 500 32.11 -10.35 5.17
CA GLU A 500 32.49 -11.63 4.56
C GLU A 500 33.95 -11.52 4.17
N MET A 501 34.82 -12.14 4.97
CA MET A 501 36.18 -12.46 4.52
C MET A 501 36.07 -13.49 3.38
N PRO A 502 36.85 -13.35 2.29
CA PRO A 502 36.77 -14.22 1.12
C PRO A 502 37.01 -15.69 1.48
N ALA A 503 36.34 -16.59 0.75
CA ALA A 503 36.45 -18.03 0.91
C ALA A 503 37.90 -18.52 0.89
N PHE A 504 38.27 -19.33 1.88
CA PHE A 504 39.62 -19.81 2.12
C PHE A 504 39.96 -20.95 1.14
N ASP A 505 40.88 -20.70 0.21
CA ASP A 505 41.36 -21.69 -0.75
C ASP A 505 42.39 -22.63 -0.07
N ILE A 506 41.95 -23.84 0.25
CA ILE A 506 42.74 -24.85 0.96
C ILE A 506 43.95 -25.30 0.13
N ASP A 507 43.79 -25.45 -1.18
CA ASP A 507 44.86 -25.92 -2.08
C ASP A 507 46.00 -24.90 -2.14
N LYS A 508 45.65 -23.61 -2.21
CA LYS A 508 46.61 -22.50 -2.20
C LYS A 508 47.39 -22.37 -0.89
N TYR A 509 46.79 -22.74 0.25
CA TYR A 509 47.47 -22.71 1.55
C TYR A 509 48.36 -23.93 1.78
N MET A 510 47.96 -25.10 1.28
CA MET A 510 48.80 -26.30 1.30
C MET A 510 50.06 -26.14 0.43
N GLU A 511 49.99 -25.39 -0.68
CA GLU A 511 51.19 -25.00 -1.44
C GLU A 511 52.12 -24.06 -0.66
N LYS A 512 51.56 -23.15 0.14
CA LYS A 512 52.32 -22.13 0.88
C LYS A 512 52.97 -22.66 2.16
N TYR A 513 52.35 -23.64 2.81
CA TYR A 513 52.82 -24.26 4.05
C TYR A 513 52.83 -25.80 3.91
N PRO A 514 53.79 -26.37 3.17
CA PRO A 514 53.76 -27.78 2.78
C PRO A 514 53.93 -28.76 3.96
N LYS A 515 54.32 -28.27 5.15
CA LYS A 515 54.44 -29.10 6.36
C LYS A 515 53.32 -28.86 7.37
N ALA A 516 52.35 -28.00 7.05
CA ALA A 516 51.25 -27.70 7.97
C ALA A 516 50.29 -28.89 8.09
N ILE A 517 49.89 -29.18 9.31
CA ILE A 517 48.95 -30.24 9.65
C ILE A 517 47.56 -29.60 9.84
N PRO A 518 46.50 -30.17 9.24
CA PRO A 518 45.15 -29.67 9.40
C PRO A 518 44.60 -29.98 10.79
N LEU A 519 44.00 -28.98 11.43
CA LEU A 519 43.16 -29.13 12.61
C LEU A 519 41.72 -29.31 12.14
N GLN A 520 41.10 -30.44 12.51
CA GLN A 520 39.77 -30.82 12.03
C GLN A 520 38.74 -30.83 13.15
N ALA A 521 37.50 -30.47 12.82
CA ALA A 521 36.37 -30.58 13.73
C ALA A 521 36.04 -32.05 14.03
N PRO A 522 36.04 -32.50 15.30
CA PRO A 522 35.78 -33.90 15.66
C PRO A 522 34.31 -34.32 15.46
N ALA A 523 33.38 -33.36 15.44
CA ALA A 523 31.94 -33.58 15.36
C ALA A 523 31.23 -32.41 14.63
N LYS A 524 29.95 -32.60 14.31
CA LYS A 524 29.09 -31.50 13.82
C LYS A 524 28.59 -30.66 14.99
N GLY A 525 28.78 -29.34 14.93
CA GLY A 525 28.39 -28.44 16.01
C GLY A 525 28.91 -27.03 15.82
N LYS A 526 28.90 -26.22 16.89
CA LYS A 526 29.37 -24.83 16.87
C LYS A 526 30.82 -24.73 17.36
N LEU A 527 31.71 -24.17 16.54
CA LEU A 527 33.14 -24.03 16.82
C LEU A 527 33.42 -22.95 17.89
N LEU A 528 34.24 -23.28 18.88
CA LEU A 528 34.62 -22.43 20.00
C LEU A 528 36.14 -22.54 20.23
N TRP A 529 36.91 -21.60 19.68
CA TRP A 529 38.35 -21.52 19.85
C TRP A 529 38.78 -21.12 21.26
N GLN A 530 38.13 -20.09 21.80
CA GLN A 530 38.31 -19.62 23.16
C GLN A 530 36.96 -19.57 23.88
N ILE A 531 37.00 -19.89 25.17
CA ILE A 531 35.88 -19.70 26.09
C ILE A 531 36.38 -18.74 27.15
N ASP A 532 36.33 -17.44 26.83
CA ASP A 532 36.60 -16.38 27.79
C ASP A 532 35.26 -15.97 28.42
N VAL A 533 35.23 -15.80 29.74
CA VAL A 533 34.04 -15.45 30.52
C VAL A 533 33.99 -13.97 30.88
N GLU A 534 35.12 -13.26 30.77
CA GLU A 534 35.23 -11.84 31.10
C GLU A 534 35.31 -10.96 29.84
N ASP A 535 35.90 -11.47 28.74
CA ASP A 535 36.10 -10.73 27.49
C ASP A 535 35.49 -11.43 26.26
N THR A 536 35.55 -10.77 25.09
CA THR A 536 34.95 -11.34 23.87
C THR A 536 35.80 -12.49 23.31
N SER A 537 35.29 -13.72 23.36
CA SER A 537 35.97 -14.88 22.76
C SER A 537 36.31 -14.68 21.27
N ALA A 538 37.55 -14.98 20.90
CA ALA A 538 38.05 -14.83 19.53
C ALA A 538 38.74 -16.08 19.00
N ALA A 539 38.85 -16.17 17.67
CA ALA A 539 39.67 -17.18 17.01
C ALA A 539 41.17 -16.89 17.23
N PRO A 540 42.05 -17.92 17.26
CA PRO A 540 43.47 -17.71 17.47
C PRO A 540 44.06 -16.96 16.27
N VAL A 541 45.03 -16.08 16.54
CA VAL A 541 45.78 -15.40 15.49
C VAL A 541 46.90 -16.30 14.96
N ALA A 542 47.32 -16.08 13.72
CA ALA A 542 48.48 -16.79 13.19
C ALA A 542 49.72 -16.52 14.08
N GLY A 543 50.43 -17.58 14.44
CA GLY A 543 51.54 -17.57 15.40
C GLY A 543 51.18 -18.08 16.79
N THR A 544 49.90 -18.29 17.13
CA THR A 544 49.48 -18.90 18.40
C THR A 544 50.06 -20.31 18.53
N ARG A 545 50.73 -20.57 19.66
CA ARG A 545 51.36 -21.87 19.95
C ARG A 545 50.31 -22.93 20.25
N VAL A 546 50.47 -24.11 19.65
CA VAL A 546 49.68 -25.31 19.96
C VAL A 546 50.60 -26.42 20.44
N GLU A 547 50.13 -27.22 21.39
CA GLU A 547 50.86 -28.37 21.93
C GLU A 547 50.21 -29.67 21.44
N ALA A 548 51.02 -30.69 21.18
CA ALA A 548 50.49 -32.00 20.78
C ALA A 548 49.66 -32.60 21.91
N GLY A 549 48.45 -33.03 21.61
CA GLY A 549 47.56 -33.66 22.59
C GLY A 549 46.81 -32.69 23.52
N ALA A 550 47.05 -31.38 23.42
CA ALA A 550 46.31 -30.38 24.18
C ALA A 550 45.13 -29.80 23.37
N PRO A 551 44.00 -29.45 24.02
CA PRO A 551 42.89 -28.78 23.35
C PRO A 551 43.31 -27.40 22.86
N CYS A 552 43.08 -27.13 21.58
CA CYS A 552 43.30 -25.82 20.97
C CYS A 552 42.00 -25.13 20.54
N GLY A 553 40.86 -25.80 20.75
CA GLY A 553 39.51 -25.32 20.52
C GLY A 553 38.50 -26.43 20.85
N TYR A 554 37.21 -26.12 20.74
CA TYR A 554 36.11 -27.03 21.05
C TYR A 554 35.01 -26.95 20.00
N VAL A 555 34.22 -28.01 19.86
CA VAL A 555 32.97 -28.01 19.10
C VAL A 555 31.82 -28.30 20.06
N GLN A 556 30.92 -27.35 20.20
CA GLN A 556 29.67 -27.52 20.96
C GLN A 556 28.69 -28.33 20.13
N THR A 557 28.43 -29.56 20.57
CA THR A 557 27.44 -30.46 20.00
C THR A 557 26.17 -30.45 20.87
N TRP A 558 25.13 -31.19 20.46
CA TRP A 558 23.91 -31.32 21.25
C TRP A 558 24.10 -32.12 22.55
N TYR A 559 25.16 -32.94 22.65
CA TYR A 559 25.42 -33.83 23.78
C TYR A 559 26.60 -33.39 24.67
N GLY A 560 27.33 -32.34 24.27
CA GLY A 560 28.49 -31.86 25.02
C GLY A 560 29.51 -31.12 24.15
N MET A 561 30.69 -30.89 24.72
CA MET A 561 31.81 -30.21 24.07
C MET A 561 32.86 -31.25 23.64
N GLU A 562 33.26 -31.22 22.38
CA GLU A 562 34.29 -32.09 21.81
C GLU A 562 35.57 -31.28 21.56
N GLU A 563 36.73 -31.83 21.90
CA GLU A 563 38.01 -31.11 21.83
C GLU A 563 38.65 -31.18 20.44
N ILE A 564 39.14 -30.05 19.94
CA ILE A 564 40.00 -29.99 18.76
C ILE A 564 41.44 -30.08 19.25
N ILE A 565 42.11 -31.15 18.85
CA ILE A 565 43.45 -31.50 19.33
C ILE A 565 44.45 -31.43 18.17
N SER A 566 45.60 -30.80 18.40
CA SER A 566 46.71 -30.83 17.45
C SER A 566 47.48 -32.15 17.56
N ALA A 567 47.77 -32.76 16.41
CA ALA A 567 48.57 -33.99 16.34
C ALA A 567 50.08 -33.76 16.56
N ALA A 568 50.55 -32.52 16.42
CA ALA A 568 51.95 -32.14 16.62
C ALA A 568 52.08 -30.77 17.33
N PRO A 569 53.18 -30.50 18.04
CA PRO A 569 53.42 -29.19 18.61
C PRO A 569 53.87 -28.23 17.50
N GLY A 570 53.36 -27.00 17.51
CA GLY A 570 53.64 -26.04 16.43
C GLY A 570 53.00 -24.68 16.68
N ARG A 571 52.79 -23.92 15.61
CA ARG A 571 52.04 -22.66 15.64
C ARG A 571 50.95 -22.67 14.59
N ILE A 572 49.81 -22.07 14.91
CA ILE A 572 48.72 -21.88 13.94
C ILE A 572 49.23 -20.97 12.83
N VAL A 573 49.25 -21.45 11.59
CA VAL A 573 49.67 -20.68 10.41
C VAL A 573 48.47 -20.09 9.66
N ALA A 574 47.30 -20.68 9.85
CA ALA A 574 46.04 -20.25 9.25
C ALA A 574 44.84 -20.69 10.07
N VAL A 575 43.84 -19.83 10.18
CA VAL A 575 42.50 -20.19 10.69
C VAL A 575 41.50 -20.05 9.55
N THR A 576 40.77 -21.12 9.28
CA THR A 576 39.84 -21.21 8.15
C THR A 576 38.38 -21.07 8.58
N ALA A 577 38.11 -21.10 9.90
CA ALA A 577 36.78 -20.96 10.48
C ALA A 577 36.78 -19.98 11.66
N PRO A 578 35.94 -18.92 11.66
CA PRO A 578 35.85 -17.99 12.78
C PRO A 578 35.19 -18.61 14.02
N GLN A 579 35.36 -17.96 15.18
CA GLN A 579 34.62 -18.27 16.41
C GLN A 579 33.11 -18.32 16.15
N GLY A 580 32.42 -19.36 16.62
CA GLY A 580 30.98 -19.52 16.52
C GLY A 580 30.45 -20.08 15.19
N LYS A 581 31.33 -20.40 14.23
CA LYS A 581 30.95 -21.05 12.96
C LYS A 581 30.34 -22.42 13.22
N ASP A 582 29.26 -22.76 12.52
CA ASP A 582 28.76 -24.13 12.48
C ASP A 582 29.67 -24.97 11.58
N VAL A 583 30.23 -26.05 12.12
CA VAL A 583 31.18 -26.94 11.44
C VAL A 583 30.63 -28.36 11.34
N VAL A 584 31.08 -29.12 10.34
CA VAL A 584 30.79 -30.56 10.20
C VAL A 584 32.01 -31.41 10.61
N LYS A 585 31.76 -32.66 10.99
CA LYS A 585 32.84 -33.60 11.33
C LYS A 585 33.84 -33.74 10.17
N GLY A 586 35.13 -33.59 10.46
CA GLY A 586 36.23 -33.65 9.49
C GLY A 586 36.52 -32.33 8.76
N GLU A 587 35.74 -31.28 8.99
CA GLU A 587 36.01 -29.95 8.41
C GLU A 587 37.31 -29.39 8.96
N ILE A 588 38.20 -28.91 8.07
CA ILE A 588 39.45 -28.26 8.47
C ILE A 588 39.13 -26.85 8.95
N VAL A 589 39.43 -26.57 10.23
CA VAL A 589 39.13 -25.30 10.90
C VAL A 589 40.37 -24.42 11.09
N ALA A 590 41.56 -25.00 11.04
CA ALA A 590 42.85 -24.30 11.06
C ALA A 590 43.98 -25.20 10.53
N PHE A 591 45.16 -24.61 10.33
CA PHE A 591 46.41 -25.31 10.03
C PHE A 591 47.47 -24.94 11.06
N ALA A 592 48.26 -25.91 11.50
CA ALA A 592 49.41 -25.70 12.39
C ALA A 592 50.68 -26.28 11.78
N GLU A 593 51.79 -25.54 11.83
CA GLU A 593 53.13 -25.96 11.38
C GLU A 593 54.17 -25.85 12.50
#